data_AF-Q92IX2-F1
#
_entry.id   AF-Q92IX2-F1
#
_cell.length_a   1.000
_cell.length_b   1.000
_cell.length_c   1.000
_cell.angle_alpha   90.00
_cell.angle_beta   90.00
_cell.angle_gamma   90.00
#
_symmetry.space_group_name_H-M   'P 1'
#
loop_
_entity.id
_entity.type
_entity.pdbx_description
1 polymer ?
#
loop_
_entity_poly.entity_id
_entity_poly.type
_entity_poly.pdbx_seq_one_letter_code
_entity_poly.pdbx_strand_id
1 'polypeptide(L)'
;MKIKTYPVSFLWSVIKPYKYWYFVMMLGPIASGFHPIIYNYAVKLLLDLFTQNEKIIFARSYKPIIWFVAAQAILDGAWRAHNFAQLKAMPHIFQGMMHKICNHCFNVPYTYFQNNLSGSIVGRYGAR
;
A
#
# COMPACT_ATOMS: atom_id res chain seq x y z
N MET A 1 -31.72 14.52 12.44
CA MET A 1 -30.72 15.18 11.57
C MET A 1 -29.81 14.11 10.99
N LYS A 2 -30.00 13.71 9.72
CA LYS A 2 -29.16 12.69 9.06
C LYS A 2 -27.81 13.34 8.76
N ILE A 3 -26.80 13.06 9.58
CA ILE A 3 -25.43 13.47 9.28
C ILE A 3 -25.01 12.70 8.03
N LYS A 4 -25.03 13.33 6.86
CA LYS A 4 -24.36 12.82 5.65
C LYS A 4 -22.86 12.98 5.89
N THR A 5 -22.30 12.16 6.79
CA THR A 5 -20.86 12.03 6.91
C THR A 5 -20.42 11.16 5.75
N TYR A 6 -19.88 11.79 4.72
CA TYR A 6 -19.24 11.06 3.63
C TYR A 6 -18.17 10.17 4.27
N PRO A 7 -18.17 8.84 4.03
CA PRO A 7 -17.18 7.94 4.62
C PRO A 7 -15.75 8.42 4.34
N VAL A 8 -15.56 9.06 3.18
CA VAL A 8 -14.33 9.72 2.75
C VAL A 8 -13.87 10.83 3.71
N SER A 9 -14.78 11.66 4.23
CA SER A 9 -14.43 12.76 5.16
C SER A 9 -13.97 12.24 6.53
N PHE A 10 -14.57 11.14 7.00
CA PHE A 10 -14.15 10.49 8.23
C PHE A 10 -12.80 9.81 8.06
N LEU A 11 -12.62 9.05 6.97
CA LEU A 11 -11.34 8.41 6.63
C LEU A 11 -10.23 9.46 6.47
N TRP A 12 -10.50 10.57 5.80
CA TRP A 12 -9.55 11.67 5.64
C TRP A 12 -9.12 12.27 6.98
N SER A 13 -10.03 12.39 7.94
CA SER A 13 -9.74 12.87 9.30
C SER A 13 -8.81 11.92 10.09
N VAL A 14 -8.77 10.65 9.74
CA VAL A 14 -7.89 9.64 10.38
C VAL A 14 -6.57 9.48 9.60
N ILE A 15 -6.60 9.64 8.27
CA ILE A 15 -5.46 9.43 7.37
C ILE A 15 -4.51 10.65 7.32
N LYS A 16 -5.04 11.88 7.39
CA LYS A 16 -4.26 13.14 7.31
C LYS A 16 -2.97 13.19 8.17
N PRO A 17 -2.94 12.72 9.43
CA PRO A 17 -1.70 12.73 10.24
C PRO A 17 -0.59 11.80 9.71
N TYR A 18 -0.93 10.78 8.91
CA TYR A 18 0.02 9.76 8.42
C TYR A 18 0.42 9.94 6.94
N LYS A 19 0.24 11.15 6.38
CA LYS A 19 0.50 11.46 4.96
C LYS A 19 1.85 10.98 4.42
N TYR A 20 2.91 11.04 5.24
CA TYR A 20 4.26 10.61 4.83
C TYR A 20 4.39 9.09 4.69
N TRP A 21 3.73 8.32 5.56
CA TRP A 21 3.73 6.86 5.46
C TRP A 21 2.94 6.37 4.25
N TYR A 22 1.84 7.06 3.92
CA TYR A 22 1.10 6.83 2.67
C TYR A 22 1.92 7.16 1.42
N PHE A 23 2.77 8.18 1.47
CA PHE A 23 3.69 8.48 0.37
C PHE A 23 4.72 7.35 0.16
N VAL A 24 5.26 6.79 1.24
CA VAL A 24 6.17 5.63 1.17
C VAL A 24 5.44 4.39 0.66
N MET A 25 4.17 4.19 1.02
CA MET A 25 3.35 3.12 0.44
C MET A 25 3.16 3.28 -1.08
N MET A 26 3.06 4.51 -1.61
CA MET A 26 2.92 4.69 -3.07
C MET A 26 4.15 4.20 -3.87
N LEU A 27 5.32 4.11 -3.25
CA LEU A 27 6.55 3.66 -3.94
C LEU A 27 6.43 2.23 -4.49
N GLY A 28 5.73 1.33 -3.80
CA GLY A 28 5.53 -0.06 -4.26
C GLY A 28 4.76 -0.15 -5.59
N PRO A 29 3.51 0.37 -5.67
CA PRO A 29 2.73 0.42 -6.90
C PRO A 29 3.42 1.19 -8.03
N ILE A 30 4.11 2.30 -7.72
CA ILE A 30 4.88 3.06 -8.71
C ILE A 30 6.00 2.19 -9.29
N ALA A 31 6.80 1.53 -8.44
CA ALA A 31 7.86 0.64 -8.89
C ALA A 31 7.31 -0.55 -9.70
N SER A 32 6.15 -1.10 -9.31
CA SER A 32 5.44 -2.11 -10.09
C SER A 32 5.01 -1.62 -11.47
N GLY A 33 4.67 -0.34 -11.63
CA GLY A 33 4.36 0.26 -12.93
C GLY A 33 5.60 0.43 -13.82
N PHE A 34 6.75 0.73 -13.23
CA PHE A 34 8.02 0.88 -13.96
C PHE A 34 8.70 -0.45 -14.29
N HIS A 35 8.50 -1.49 -13.47
CA HIS A 35 9.09 -2.81 -13.68
C HIS A 35 8.89 -3.40 -15.09
N PRO A 36 7.68 -3.44 -15.68
CA PRO A 36 7.48 -3.98 -17.03
C PRO A 36 8.21 -3.17 -18.11
N ILE A 37 8.43 -1.86 -17.91
CA ILE A 37 9.16 -1.01 -18.86
C ILE A 37 10.64 -1.42 -18.88
N ILE A 38 11.26 -1.51 -17.71
CA ILE A 38 12.68 -1.85 -17.58
C ILE A 38 12.92 -3.31 -17.99
N TYR A 39 12.01 -4.21 -17.61
CA TYR A 39 12.06 -5.62 -18.00
C TYR A 39 12.03 -5.80 -19.52
N ASN A 40 11.06 -5.19 -20.21
CA ASN A 40 10.95 -5.29 -21.66
C ASN A 40 12.17 -4.68 -22.38
N TYR A 41 12.73 -3.61 -21.82
CA TYR A 41 13.98 -3.04 -22.32
C TYR A 41 15.17 -4.01 -22.17
N ALA A 42 15.32 -4.66 -21.03
CA ALA A 42 16.37 -5.64 -20.79
C ALA A 42 16.26 -6.85 -21.74
N VAL A 43 15.03 -7.34 -21.98
CA VAL A 43 14.76 -8.41 -22.96
C VAL A 43 15.13 -7.99 -24.37
N LYS A 44 14.82 -6.75 -24.78
CA LYS A 44 15.21 -6.24 -26.10
C LYS A 44 16.73 -6.20 -26.26
N LEU A 45 17.44 -5.71 -25.24
CA LEU A 45 18.89 -5.62 -25.25
C LEU A 45 19.56 -7.01 -25.31
N LEU A 46 18.93 -8.01 -24.70
CA LEU A 46 19.31 -9.41 -24.79
C LEU A 46 19.10 -9.98 -26.20
N LEU A 47 17.95 -9.70 -26.83
CA LEU A 47 17.64 -10.13 -28.20
C LEU A 47 18.59 -9.52 -29.25
N ASP A 48 18.90 -8.23 -29.11
CA ASP A 48 19.88 -7.56 -29.97
C ASP A 48 21.26 -8.21 -29.87
N LEU A 49 21.66 -8.64 -28.67
CA LEU A 49 22.92 -9.37 -28.46
C LEU A 49 22.96 -10.74 -29.16
N PHE A 50 21.85 -11.48 -29.13
CA PHE A 50 21.73 -12.78 -29.80
C PHE A 50 21.67 -12.66 -31.31
N THR A 51 21.12 -11.57 -31.84
CA THR A 51 20.94 -11.39 -33.29
C THR A 51 22.22 -10.86 -33.96
N GLN A 52 23.07 -10.14 -33.22
CA GLN A 52 24.29 -9.51 -33.76
C GLN A 52 25.57 -10.36 -33.65
N ASN A 53 25.64 -11.38 -32.78
CA ASN A 53 26.89 -12.14 -32.57
C ASN A 53 26.69 -13.64 -32.82
N GLU A 54 27.37 -14.18 -33.85
CA GLU A 54 27.45 -15.64 -34.09
C GLU A 54 28.27 -16.36 -33.00
N LYS A 55 29.09 -15.65 -32.22
CA LYS A 55 29.81 -16.15 -31.04
C LYS A 55 29.55 -15.26 -29.83
N ILE A 56 28.91 -15.82 -28.80
CA ILE A 56 28.55 -15.11 -27.57
C ILE A 56 29.83 -14.81 -26.77
N ILE A 57 30.30 -13.56 -26.83
CA ILE A 57 31.40 -13.07 -26.00
C ILE A 57 30.83 -12.67 -24.64
N PHE A 58 31.26 -13.36 -23.56
CA PHE A 58 30.84 -13.12 -22.17
C PHE A 58 30.93 -11.64 -21.75
N ALA A 59 31.88 -10.88 -22.33
CA ALA A 59 32.09 -9.46 -22.05
C ALA A 59 30.96 -8.53 -22.53
N ARG A 60 30.04 -8.98 -23.39
CA ARG A 60 28.86 -8.18 -23.78
C ARG A 60 27.56 -8.62 -23.10
N SER A 61 27.47 -9.88 -22.67
CA SER A 61 26.26 -10.45 -22.05
C SER A 61 25.99 -9.93 -20.63
N TYR A 62 26.97 -9.32 -19.94
CA TYR A 62 26.77 -8.81 -18.59
C TYR A 62 25.80 -7.62 -18.53
N LYS A 63 25.74 -6.78 -19.58
CA LYS A 63 24.90 -5.57 -19.62
C LYS A 63 23.40 -5.88 -19.43
N PRO A 64 22.76 -6.77 -20.22
CA PRO A 64 21.34 -7.07 -20.03
C PRO A 64 21.08 -7.77 -18.69
N ILE A 65 22.01 -8.60 -18.20
CA ILE A 65 21.90 -9.29 -16.91
C ILE A 65 21.86 -8.28 -15.76
N ILE A 66 22.74 -7.27 -15.77
CA ILE A 66 22.74 -6.21 -14.75
C ILE A 66 21.41 -5.44 -14.78
N TRP A 67 20.89 -5.09 -15.95
CA TRP A 67 19.59 -4.41 -16.06
C TRP A 67 18.43 -5.24 -15.52
N PHE A 68 18.45 -6.55 -15.77
CA PHE A 68 17.45 -7.48 -15.26
C PHE A 68 17.49 -7.56 -13.72
N VAL A 69 18.69 -7.77 -13.16
CA VAL A 69 18.89 -7.85 -11.71
C VAL A 69 18.55 -6.52 -11.03
N ALA A 70 18.91 -5.38 -11.64
CA ALA A 70 18.57 -4.07 -11.12
C ALA A 70 17.05 -3.83 -11.11
N ALA A 71 16.33 -4.23 -12.17
CA ALA A 71 14.87 -4.12 -12.24
C ALA A 71 14.18 -4.91 -11.13
N GLN A 72 14.68 -6.13 -10.85
CA GLN A 72 14.17 -6.98 -9.78
C GLN A 72 14.50 -6.40 -8.40
N ALA A 73 15.74 -5.97 -8.17
CA ALA A 73 16.18 -5.41 -6.89
C ALA A 73 15.42 -4.12 -6.53
N ILE A 74 15.14 -3.26 -7.51
CA ILE A 74 14.33 -2.05 -7.31
C ILE A 74 12.90 -2.41 -6.90
N LEU A 75 12.29 -3.39 -7.59
CA LEU A 75 10.94 -3.84 -7.29
C LEU A 75 10.84 -4.42 -5.86
N ASP A 76 11.75 -5.32 -5.51
CA ASP A 76 11.78 -5.96 -4.19
C ASP A 76 12.08 -4.93 -3.09
N GLY A 77 13.01 -3.99 -3.34
CA GLY A 77 13.30 -2.90 -2.41
C GLY A 77 12.10 -1.99 -2.17
N ALA A 78 11.39 -1.61 -3.24
CA ALA A 78 10.19 -0.77 -3.16
C ALA A 78 9.05 -1.47 -2.41
N TRP A 79 8.86 -2.78 -2.65
CA TRP A 79 7.86 -3.57 -1.92
C TRP A 79 8.22 -3.75 -0.44
N ARG A 80 9.49 -3.92 -0.09
CA ARG A 80 9.92 -3.96 1.32
C ARG A 80 9.67 -2.63 2.02
N ALA A 81 9.95 -1.51 1.37
CA ALA A 81 9.65 -0.18 1.92
C ALA A 81 8.14 0.02 2.10
N HIS A 82 7.33 -0.40 1.12
CA HIS A 82 5.87 -0.38 1.21
C HIS A 82 5.36 -1.21 2.40
N ASN A 83 5.80 -2.46 2.52
CA ASN A 83 5.38 -3.37 3.58
C ASN A 83 5.77 -2.84 4.97
N PHE A 84 6.98 -2.29 5.10
CA PHE A 84 7.43 -1.67 6.35
C PHE A 84 6.58 -0.46 6.73
N ALA A 85 6.29 0.41 5.75
CA ALA A 85 5.41 1.55 5.95
C ALA A 85 3.99 1.13 6.34
N GLN A 86 3.48 0.04 5.76
CA GLN A 86 2.17 -0.51 6.07
C GLN A 86 2.07 -1.06 7.48
N LEU A 87 3.03 -1.88 7.89
CA LEU A 87 3.06 -2.43 9.24
C LEU A 87 3.15 -1.35 10.31
N LYS A 88 3.81 -0.22 10.01
CA LYS A 88 3.91 0.90 10.95
C LYS A 88 2.74 1.87 10.86
N ALA A 89 2.10 2.09 9.72
CA ALA A 89 0.99 3.03 9.63
C ALA A 89 -0.34 2.43 10.11
N MET A 90 -0.60 1.17 9.74
CA MET A 90 -1.88 0.50 9.96
C MET A 90 -2.31 0.41 11.44
N PRO A 91 -1.47 -0.02 12.40
CA PRO A 91 -1.88 -0.10 13.80
C PRO A 91 -2.17 1.28 14.40
N HIS A 92 -1.39 2.30 14.02
CA HIS A 92 -1.58 3.65 14.52
C HIS A 92 -2.86 4.31 13.98
N ILE A 93 -3.18 4.10 12.70
CA ILE A 93 -4.44 4.53 12.09
C ILE A 93 -5.63 3.83 12.78
N PHE A 94 -5.52 2.52 13.02
CA PHE A 94 -6.54 1.73 13.69
C PHE A 94 -6.79 2.20 15.12
N GLN A 95 -5.74 2.46 15.89
CA GLN A 95 -5.84 3.05 17.23
C GLN A 95 -6.57 4.40 17.21
N GLY A 96 -6.21 5.30 16.29
CA GLY A 96 -6.87 6.60 16.16
C GLY A 96 -8.35 6.48 15.78
N MET A 97 -8.70 5.51 14.93
CA MET A 97 -10.08 5.22 14.56
C MET A 97 -10.88 4.68 15.75
N MET A 98 -10.33 3.68 16.46
CA MET A 98 -10.97 3.09 17.64
C MET A 98 -11.18 4.10 18.75
N HIS A 99 -10.21 4.99 18.99
CA HIS A 99 -10.36 6.06 19.98
C HIS A 99 -11.55 6.99 19.65
N LYS A 100 -11.71 7.40 18.38
CA LYS A 100 -12.85 8.23 17.95
C LYS A 100 -14.18 7.49 18.08
N ILE A 101 -14.21 6.21 17.73
CA ILE A 101 -15.40 5.36 17.84
C ILE A 101 -15.80 5.20 19.31
N CYS A 102 -14.85 4.88 20.19
CA CYS A 102 -15.08 4.76 21.63
C CYS A 102 -15.61 6.07 22.22
N ASN A 103 -14.97 7.21 21.96
CA ASN A 103 -15.45 8.51 22.43
C ASN A 103 -16.86 8.84 21.93
N HIS A 104 -17.21 8.43 20.71
CA HIS A 104 -18.57 8.62 20.21
C HIS A 104 -19.57 7.71 20.96
N CYS A 105 -19.22 6.44 21.17
CA CYS A 105 -20.06 5.47 21.88
C CYS A 105 -20.30 5.88 23.34
N PHE A 106 -19.32 6.47 24.03
CA PHE A 106 -19.49 6.93 25.41
C PHE A 106 -20.32 8.21 25.55
N ASN A 107 -20.49 8.99 24.47
CA ASN A 107 -21.25 10.25 24.49
C ASN A 107 -22.68 10.14 23.93
N VAL A 108 -23.13 8.95 23.50
CA VAL A 108 -24.52 8.75 23.07
C VAL A 108 -25.45 8.53 24.27
N PRO A 109 -26.67 9.10 24.26
CA PRO A 109 -27.61 8.99 25.38
C PRO A 109 -28.10 7.56 25.58
N TYR A 110 -28.49 7.23 26.82
CA TYR A 110 -28.91 5.86 27.20
C TYR A 110 -30.09 5.32 26.37
N THR A 111 -30.96 6.21 25.89
CA THR A 111 -32.09 5.88 25.00
C THR A 111 -31.65 5.31 23.65
N TYR A 112 -30.43 5.61 23.20
CA TYR A 112 -29.85 5.05 21.97
C TYR A 112 -29.53 3.55 22.13
N PHE A 113 -29.06 3.14 23.31
CA PHE A 113 -28.74 1.74 23.63
C PHE A 113 -29.98 0.89 23.93
N GLN A 114 -31.09 1.51 24.36
CA GLN A 114 -32.38 0.81 24.48
C GLN A 114 -32.99 0.49 23.10
N ASN A 115 -32.78 1.36 22.11
CA ASN A 115 -33.34 1.20 20.77
C ASN A 115 -32.43 0.41 19.80
N ASN A 116 -31.18 0.16 20.15
CA ASN A 116 -30.24 -0.63 19.37
C ASN A 116 -29.62 -1.71 20.25
N LEU A 117 -29.89 -2.99 19.96
CA LEU A 117 -29.35 -4.12 20.73
C LEU A 117 -27.82 -4.03 20.83
N SER A 118 -27.28 -4.22 22.02
CA SER A 118 -25.83 -4.20 22.29
C SER A 118 -25.05 -5.14 21.36
N GLY A 119 -25.64 -6.28 21.00
CA GLY A 119 -25.07 -7.22 20.02
C GLY A 119 -24.96 -6.66 18.59
N SER A 120 -25.89 -5.79 18.17
CA SER A 120 -25.81 -5.08 16.88
C SER A 120 -24.70 -4.03 16.88
N ILE A 121 -24.45 -3.40 18.03
CA ILE A 121 -23.39 -2.40 18.20
C ILE A 121 -22.03 -3.09 18.21
N VAL A 122 -21.89 -4.18 19.00
CA VAL A 122 -20.66 -4.99 19.06
C VAL A 122 -20.36 -5.64 17.71
N GLY A 123 -21.37 -6.14 16.98
CA GLY A 123 -21.16 -6.71 15.64
C GLY A 123 -20.73 -5.70 14.56
N ARG A 124 -21.01 -4.39 14.75
CA ARG A 124 -20.57 -3.33 13.83
C ARG A 124 -19.14 -2.84 14.09
N TYR A 125 -18.67 -2.94 15.34
CA TYR A 125 -17.35 -2.42 15.75
C TYR A 125 -16.32 -3.53 16.03
N GLY A 126 -16.79 -4.70 16.44
CA GLY A 126 -16.01 -5.92 16.60
C GLY A 126 -16.21 -6.84 15.41
N ALA A 127 -15.76 -6.42 14.23
CA ALA A 127 -15.60 -7.34 13.12
C ALA A 127 -14.25 -8.06 13.30
N ARG A 128 -14.32 -9.38 13.52
CA ARG A 128 -13.29 -10.31 13.07
C ARG A 128 -13.10 -10.17 11.56
#